data_AF-A0A1D6Q175-F1
#
_entry.id   AF-A0A1D6Q175-F1
#
_cell.length_a   1.000
_cell.length_b   1.000
_cell.length_c   1.000
_cell.angle_alpha   90.00
_cell.angle_beta   90.00
_cell.angle_gamma   90.00
#
_symmetry.space_group_name_H-M   'P 1'
#
loop_
_entity.id
_entity.type
_entity.pdbx_description
1 polymer ?
#
loop_
_entity_poly.entity_id
_entity_poly.type
_entity_poly.pdbx_seq_one_letter_code
_entity_poly.pdbx_strand_id
1 'polypeptide(L)'
;MLSRLAAARRQLLLSPAVAYRSSSAAATASAVHERAAPASASVLPDTLERGSDAYQRNTAAVGGLLSDLRARVSQVLRGGGAEAVRRNAARGKLLPRDRIDRLLDPGASFLELSQLAGSDVYDEALPSAGIITGIGPVHGRLCMFVANDPTTKGGTYYPLTVKKHLRAQEIASECKLPCIYLVDSGGANLPRQADVFPDRDNFGRIFYNQAKMSSDGIPQIAVVLGSCTAGGAYIPAMADESVIVKGNGTIFLAGPPLVKVRIFWNHFVYFLNDKILVSKSLIY
;
A
#
# COMPACT_ATOMS: atom_id res chain seq x y z
N MET A 1 7.45 -23.59 -54.35
CA MET A 1 8.58 -24.39 -53.84
C MET A 1 8.57 -24.26 -52.33
N LEU A 2 7.87 -25.17 -51.64
CA LEU A 2 8.44 -26.45 -51.14
C LEU A 2 9.56 -26.14 -50.14
N SER A 3 9.50 -26.51 -48.87
CA SER A 3 8.71 -27.52 -48.14
C SER A 3 9.07 -27.33 -46.66
N ARG A 4 8.11 -27.25 -45.71
CA ARG A 4 7.47 -28.41 -45.03
C ARG A 4 8.51 -29.22 -44.22
N LEU A 5 8.42 -29.33 -42.90
CA LEU A 5 7.54 -30.21 -42.08
C LEU A 5 8.22 -30.28 -40.69
N ALA A 6 7.63 -30.55 -39.53
CA ALA A 6 6.34 -31.09 -39.08
C ALA A 6 6.25 -30.70 -37.57
N ALA A 7 5.18 -30.11 -37.07
CA ALA A 7 3.88 -30.71 -36.77
C ALA A 7 3.88 -31.70 -35.59
N ALA A 8 3.36 -31.24 -34.45
CA ALA A 8 2.53 -32.00 -33.51
C ALA A 8 1.80 -30.95 -32.63
N ARG A 9 0.62 -30.45 -33.01
CA ARG A 9 -0.70 -31.08 -32.84
C ARG A 9 -0.99 -31.45 -31.38
N ARG A 10 -1.62 -30.52 -30.64
CA ARG A 10 -2.69 -30.83 -29.66
C ARG A 10 -3.48 -29.57 -29.29
N GLN A 11 -4.54 -29.35 -30.07
CA GLN A 11 -5.82 -28.88 -29.55
C GLN A 11 -6.22 -29.81 -28.40
N LEU A 12 -6.57 -29.29 -27.22
CA LEU A 12 -7.58 -29.84 -26.30
C LEU A 12 -7.58 -29.06 -24.97
N LEU A 13 -8.76 -28.50 -24.68
CA LEU A 13 -9.38 -28.38 -23.35
C LEU A 13 -9.06 -27.17 -22.46
N LEU A 14 -9.98 -26.19 -22.57
CA LEU A 14 -10.73 -25.69 -21.41
C LEU A 14 -11.08 -26.82 -20.43
N SER A 15 -10.69 -26.67 -19.16
CA SER A 15 -11.36 -27.15 -17.92
C SER A 15 -10.33 -27.55 -16.85
N PRO A 16 -10.75 -27.70 -15.59
CA PRO A 16 -11.65 -26.87 -14.80
C PRO A 16 -11.07 -26.63 -13.39
N ALA A 17 -11.89 -26.07 -12.50
CA ALA A 17 -11.73 -26.16 -11.05
C ALA A 17 -11.08 -27.49 -10.61
N VAL A 18 -10.15 -27.40 -9.66
CA VAL A 18 -9.64 -28.54 -8.90
C VAL A 18 -10.81 -29.09 -8.08
N ALA A 19 -11.60 -29.94 -8.73
CA ALA A 19 -12.58 -30.79 -8.10
C ALA A 19 -11.82 -31.98 -7.52
N TYR A 20 -11.77 -32.03 -6.20
CA TYR A 20 -11.32 -33.17 -5.43
C TYR A 20 -12.20 -34.39 -5.79
N ARG A 21 -11.69 -35.32 -6.61
CA ARG A 21 -12.34 -36.62 -6.81
C ARG A 21 -12.04 -37.50 -5.61
N SER A 22 -13.02 -37.68 -4.73
CA SER A 22 -13.07 -38.85 -3.87
C SER A 22 -13.57 -40.03 -4.69
N SER A 23 -12.81 -41.12 -4.70
CA SER A 23 -13.22 -42.40 -5.26
C SER A 23 -14.31 -43.01 -4.37
N SER A 24 -15.47 -43.32 -4.94
CA SER A 24 -16.49 -44.14 -4.30
C SER A 24 -16.04 -45.59 -4.29
N ALA A 25 -15.75 -46.13 -3.10
CA ALA A 25 -15.91 -47.54 -2.82
C ALA A 25 -17.04 -47.65 -1.79
N ALA A 26 -18.17 -48.22 -2.23
CA ALA A 26 -19.25 -48.59 -1.34
C ALA A 26 -18.74 -49.68 -0.40
N ALA A 27 -18.63 -49.36 0.89
CA ALA A 27 -18.46 -50.32 1.96
C ALA A 27 -19.59 -50.05 2.96
N THR A 28 -20.59 -50.93 2.93
CA THR A 28 -21.56 -51.11 4.01
C THR A 28 -20.81 -51.47 5.28
N ALA A 29 -20.78 -50.55 6.25
CA ALA A 29 -20.33 -50.84 7.60
C ALA A 29 -21.26 -50.17 8.60
N SER A 30 -21.98 -51.05 9.30
CA SER A 30 -22.71 -50.92 10.56
C SER A 30 -22.59 -49.61 11.32
N ALA A 31 -23.71 -49.16 11.87
CA ALA A 31 -23.80 -48.13 12.90
C ALA A 31 -22.92 -48.50 14.11
N VAL A 32 -21.68 -48.04 14.10
CA VAL A 32 -20.85 -47.98 15.30
C VAL A 32 -21.10 -46.61 15.89
N HIS A 33 -21.79 -46.61 17.02
CA HIS A 33 -21.86 -45.48 17.91
C HIS A 33 -20.42 -45.22 18.40
N GLU A 34 -19.65 -44.42 17.65
CA GLU A 34 -18.37 -43.90 18.11
C GLU A 34 -18.66 -42.99 19.30
N ARG A 35 -18.58 -43.57 20.50
CA ARG A 35 -18.35 -42.80 21.71
C ARG A 35 -17.06 -42.03 21.48
N ALA A 36 -17.21 -40.73 21.23
CA ALA A 36 -16.11 -39.79 21.26
C ALA A 36 -15.26 -40.07 22.50
N ALA A 37 -13.97 -40.31 22.30
CA ALA A 37 -13.00 -40.36 23.38
C ALA A 37 -13.21 -39.13 24.29
N PRO A 38 -13.07 -39.24 25.63
CA PRO A 38 -13.31 -38.11 26.50
C PRO A 38 -12.38 -36.99 26.05
N ALA A 39 -12.99 -35.89 25.58
CA ALA A 39 -12.25 -34.71 25.20
C ALA A 39 -11.33 -34.35 26.37
N SER A 40 -10.02 -34.29 26.10
CA SER A 40 -9.05 -33.74 27.02
C SER A 40 -9.63 -32.47 27.64
N ALA A 41 -9.55 -32.30 28.97
CA ALA A 41 -10.11 -31.14 29.68
C ALA A 41 -9.58 -29.78 29.16
N SER A 42 -8.58 -29.79 28.27
CA SER A 42 -8.02 -28.63 27.58
C SER A 42 -8.67 -28.26 26.23
N VAL A 43 -9.58 -29.08 25.67
CA VAL A 43 -10.21 -28.82 24.37
C VAL A 43 -11.65 -28.36 24.59
N LEU A 44 -11.98 -27.17 24.09
CA LEU A 44 -13.35 -26.68 24.08
C LEU A 44 -14.23 -27.61 23.22
N PRO A 45 -15.35 -28.12 23.75
CA PRO A 45 -16.21 -29.03 23.00
C PRO A 45 -16.86 -28.30 21.82
N ASP A 46 -16.95 -28.98 20.66
CA ASP A 46 -17.72 -28.48 19.52
C ASP A 46 -19.22 -28.64 19.78
N THR A 47 -19.88 -27.55 20.10
CA THR A 47 -21.32 -27.49 20.38
C THR A 47 -22.14 -26.98 19.19
N LEU A 48 -21.55 -26.85 17.99
CA LEU A 48 -22.21 -26.24 16.84
C LEU A 48 -23.07 -27.25 16.05
N GLU A 49 -24.39 -27.01 16.08
CA GLU A 49 -25.37 -27.72 15.25
C GLU A 49 -25.43 -27.13 13.82
N ARG A 50 -24.56 -27.65 12.94
CA ARG A 50 -24.40 -27.15 11.56
C ARG A 50 -25.62 -27.39 10.65
N GLY A 51 -26.49 -28.32 11.03
CA GLY A 51 -27.75 -28.58 10.33
C GLY A 51 -28.88 -27.62 10.71
N SER A 52 -28.75 -26.88 11.80
CA SER A 52 -29.82 -26.01 12.31
C SER A 52 -30.13 -24.84 11.36
N ASP A 53 -31.40 -24.43 11.32
CA ASP A 53 -31.84 -23.25 10.56
C ASP A 53 -31.09 -21.97 11.01
N ALA A 54 -30.78 -21.87 12.30
CA ALA A 54 -30.01 -20.75 12.85
C ALA A 54 -28.60 -20.71 12.26
N TYR A 55 -27.90 -21.85 12.20
CA TYR A 55 -26.57 -21.93 11.61
C TYR A 55 -26.59 -21.58 10.12
N GLN A 56 -27.56 -22.10 9.37
CA GLN A 56 -27.69 -21.83 7.93
C GLN A 56 -27.97 -20.35 7.64
N ARG A 57 -28.90 -19.73 8.37
CA ARG A 57 -29.20 -18.29 8.24
C ARG A 57 -27.98 -17.42 8.55
N ASN A 58 -27.26 -17.71 9.63
CA ASN A 58 -26.05 -16.96 10.01
C ASN A 58 -24.94 -17.12 8.97
N THR A 59 -24.75 -18.34 8.45
CA THR A 59 -23.78 -18.62 7.39
C THR A 59 -24.09 -17.84 6.12
N ALA A 60 -25.35 -17.80 5.69
CA ALA A 60 -25.78 -17.03 4.53
C ALA A 60 -25.56 -15.52 4.73
N ALA A 61 -25.91 -14.99 5.91
CA ALA A 61 -25.72 -13.57 6.23
C ALA A 61 -24.24 -13.16 6.19
N VAL A 62 -23.37 -13.93 6.86
CA VAL A 62 -21.91 -13.68 6.84
C VAL A 62 -21.34 -13.86 5.43
N GLY A 63 -21.82 -14.85 4.67
CA GLY A 63 -21.43 -15.04 3.27
C GLY A 63 -21.72 -13.82 2.39
N GLY A 64 -22.87 -13.17 2.60
CA GLY A 64 -23.21 -11.91 1.94
C GLY A 64 -22.24 -10.78 2.29
N LEU A 65 -21.96 -10.58 3.58
CA LEU A 65 -21.03 -9.55 4.06
C LEU A 65 -19.59 -9.76 3.54
N LEU A 66 -19.11 -11.01 3.53
CA LEU A 66 -17.80 -11.36 2.98
C LEU A 66 -17.72 -11.09 1.47
N SER A 67 -18.81 -11.32 0.75
CA SER A 67 -18.87 -11.07 -0.69
C SER A 67 -18.79 -9.57 -1.00
N ASP A 68 -19.53 -8.74 -0.26
CA ASP A 68 -19.45 -7.27 -0.37
C ASP A 68 -18.04 -6.77 -0.02
N LEU A 69 -17.46 -7.23 1.09
CA LEU A 69 -16.10 -6.89 1.48
C LEU A 69 -15.09 -7.22 0.38
N ARG A 70 -15.15 -8.43 -0.18
CA ARG A 70 -14.26 -8.86 -1.27
C ARG A 70 -14.43 -8.03 -2.53
N ALA A 71 -15.65 -7.62 -2.87
CA ALA A 71 -15.92 -6.75 -4.01
C ALA A 71 -15.30 -5.37 -3.82
N ARG A 72 -15.49 -4.76 -2.63
CA ARG A 72 -14.90 -3.46 -2.27
C ARG A 72 -13.37 -3.50 -2.26
N VAL A 73 -12.78 -4.53 -1.66
CA VAL A 73 -11.32 -4.74 -1.68
C VAL A 73 -10.81 -4.87 -3.11
N SER A 74 -11.48 -5.68 -3.95
CA SER A 74 -11.11 -5.85 -5.36
C SER A 74 -11.14 -4.54 -6.15
N GLN A 75 -12.02 -3.60 -5.79
CA GLN A 75 -12.02 -2.26 -6.36
C GLN A 75 -10.85 -1.42 -5.91
N VAL A 76 -10.54 -1.43 -4.61
CA VAL A 76 -9.42 -0.69 -4.04
C VAL A 76 -8.07 -1.17 -4.58
N LEU A 77 -7.92 -2.48 -4.81
CA LEU A 77 -6.68 -3.06 -5.36
C LEU A 77 -6.32 -2.53 -6.75
N ARG A 78 -7.28 -1.93 -7.49
CA ARG A 78 -7.02 -1.32 -8.81
C ARG A 78 -6.30 0.03 -8.74
N GLY A 79 -6.05 0.57 -7.55
CA GLY A 79 -5.42 1.88 -7.36
C GLY A 79 -6.20 2.98 -8.07
N GLY A 80 -5.50 4.00 -8.58
CA GLY A 80 -6.10 5.14 -9.29
C GLY A 80 -6.70 4.83 -10.67
N GLY A 81 -6.89 3.55 -11.02
CA GLY A 81 -7.49 3.09 -12.27
C GLY A 81 -6.46 2.75 -13.36
N ALA A 82 -6.94 2.05 -14.40
CA ALA A 82 -6.09 1.43 -15.42
C ALA A 82 -5.17 2.43 -16.15
N GLU A 83 -5.65 3.64 -16.42
CA GLU A 83 -4.83 4.66 -17.08
C GLU A 83 -3.69 5.16 -16.19
N ALA A 84 -3.98 5.44 -14.91
CA ALA A 84 -2.97 5.89 -13.95
C ALA A 84 -1.91 4.80 -13.71
N VAL A 85 -2.34 3.53 -13.63
CA VAL A 85 -1.44 2.37 -13.53
C VAL A 85 -0.55 2.25 -14.77
N ARG A 86 -1.12 2.36 -15.98
CA ARG A 86 -0.33 2.37 -17.22
C ARG A 86 0.69 3.51 -17.26
N ARG A 87 0.30 4.72 -16.86
CA ARG A 87 1.21 5.88 -16.80
C ARG A 87 2.32 5.69 -15.77
N ASN A 88 2.05 5.04 -14.64
CA ASN A 88 3.09 4.69 -13.66
C ASN A 88 4.06 3.65 -14.23
N ALA A 89 3.54 2.60 -14.87
CA ALA A 89 4.35 1.56 -15.51
C ALA A 89 5.21 2.11 -16.66
N ALA A 90 4.69 3.03 -17.48
CA ALA A 90 5.43 3.69 -18.55
C ALA A 90 6.65 4.51 -18.06
N ARG A 91 6.68 4.87 -16.78
CA ARG A 91 7.82 5.53 -16.11
C ARG A 91 8.81 4.52 -15.49
N GLY A 92 8.64 3.22 -15.74
CA GLY A 92 9.49 2.17 -15.19
C GLY A 92 9.32 1.96 -13.68
N LYS A 93 8.16 2.30 -13.13
CA LYS A 93 7.90 2.24 -11.68
C LYS A 93 6.97 1.08 -11.34
N LEU A 94 7.31 0.34 -10.30
CA LEU A 94 6.44 -0.65 -9.67
C LEU A 94 5.27 0.03 -8.96
N LEU A 95 4.17 -0.70 -8.73
CA LEU A 95 3.06 -0.26 -7.89
C LEU A 95 3.42 -0.38 -6.39
N PRO A 96 2.75 0.36 -5.49
CA PRO A 96 3.02 0.30 -4.05
C PRO A 96 2.98 -1.12 -3.47
N ARG A 97 1.96 -1.92 -3.81
CA ARG A 97 1.85 -3.29 -3.32
C ARG A 97 2.94 -4.21 -3.87
N ASP A 98 3.31 -4.06 -5.15
CA ASP A 98 4.43 -4.82 -5.74
C ASP A 98 5.77 -4.46 -5.10
N ARG A 99 5.97 -3.19 -4.69
CA ARG A 99 7.18 -2.75 -3.99
C ARG A 99 7.26 -3.39 -2.60
N ILE A 100 6.14 -3.43 -1.88
CA ILE A 100 6.06 -4.10 -0.57
C ILE A 100 6.36 -5.59 -0.75
N ASP A 101 5.68 -6.27 -1.68
CA ASP A 101 5.85 -7.70 -1.95
C ASP A 101 7.32 -8.09 -2.23
N ARG A 102 8.05 -7.25 -2.97
CA ARG A 102 9.48 -7.46 -3.24
C ARG A 102 10.41 -7.24 -2.06
N LEU A 103 9.97 -6.51 -1.04
CA LEU A 103 10.75 -6.24 0.17
C LEU A 103 10.48 -7.26 1.27
N LEU A 104 9.32 -7.90 1.25
CA LEU A 104 8.96 -8.92 2.22
C LEU A 104 9.82 -10.17 2.05
N ASP A 105 9.98 -10.90 3.16
CA ASP A 105 10.59 -12.23 3.12
C ASP A 105 9.82 -13.17 2.18
N PRO A 106 10.49 -14.04 1.40
CA PRO A 106 9.83 -14.94 0.47
C PRO A 106 8.74 -15.81 1.13
N GLY A 107 7.53 -15.76 0.59
CA GLY A 107 6.37 -16.50 1.11
C GLY A 107 5.70 -15.89 2.34
N ALA A 108 6.19 -14.73 2.81
CA ALA A 108 5.58 -14.04 3.93
C ALA A 108 4.22 -13.44 3.56
N SER A 109 3.34 -13.36 4.57
CA SER A 109 2.08 -12.63 4.46
C SER A 109 2.25 -11.17 4.85
N PHE A 110 1.38 -10.32 4.30
CA PHE A 110 1.30 -8.90 4.63
C PHE A 110 -0.03 -8.56 5.28
N LEU A 111 0.02 -7.98 6.49
CA LEU A 111 -1.16 -7.49 7.18
C LEU A 111 -1.41 -6.04 6.77
N GLU A 112 -2.15 -5.83 5.67
CA GLU A 112 -2.51 -4.49 5.22
C GLU A 112 -3.57 -3.85 6.13
N LEU A 113 -3.34 -2.60 6.52
CA LEU A 113 -4.17 -1.84 7.45
C LEU A 113 -5.08 -0.85 6.69
N SER A 114 -6.33 -0.76 7.16
CA SER A 114 -7.32 0.22 6.66
C SER A 114 -7.41 0.24 5.13
N GLN A 115 -7.52 -0.94 4.51
CA GLN A 115 -7.54 -1.09 3.05
C GLN A 115 -8.62 -0.21 2.41
N LEU A 116 -9.81 -0.16 3.02
CA LEU A 116 -10.97 0.59 2.53
C LEU A 116 -10.94 2.10 2.88
N ALA A 117 -9.84 2.63 3.45
CA ALA A 117 -9.76 4.05 3.75
C ALA A 117 -10.05 4.90 2.51
N GLY A 118 -10.83 5.97 2.69
CA GLY A 118 -11.25 6.87 1.60
C GLY A 118 -12.44 6.38 0.76
N SER A 119 -12.94 5.16 0.98
CA SER A 119 -14.14 4.66 0.29
C SER A 119 -15.36 5.45 0.73
N ASP A 120 -16.10 6.01 -0.23
CA ASP A 120 -17.36 6.73 -0.01
C ASP A 120 -17.24 7.97 0.92
N VAL A 121 -16.03 8.54 1.07
CA VAL A 121 -15.77 9.74 1.91
C VAL A 121 -15.63 11.02 1.09
N TYR A 122 -15.05 10.92 -0.10
CA TYR A 122 -14.83 12.06 -1.00
C TYR A 122 -15.62 11.85 -2.28
N ASP A 123 -15.98 12.95 -2.97
CA ASP A 123 -16.69 12.89 -4.26
C ASP A 123 -15.89 12.17 -5.35
N GLU A 124 -14.57 12.11 -5.17
CA GLU A 124 -13.65 11.42 -6.04
C GLU A 124 -13.10 10.14 -5.39
N ALA A 125 -12.86 9.13 -6.21
CA ALA A 125 -12.27 7.89 -5.74
C ALA A 125 -10.87 8.12 -5.15
N LEU A 126 -10.69 7.69 -3.90
CA LEU A 126 -9.41 7.72 -3.19
C LEU A 126 -9.09 6.33 -2.59
N PRO A 127 -8.78 5.32 -3.42
CA PRO A 127 -8.51 3.95 -2.96
C PRO A 127 -7.42 3.91 -1.89
N SER A 128 -7.69 3.22 -0.78
CA SER A 128 -6.79 3.12 0.38
C SER A 128 -6.31 4.47 0.92
N ALA A 129 -7.05 5.56 0.68
CA ALA A 129 -6.65 6.93 0.97
C ALA A 129 -5.33 7.36 0.27
N GLY A 130 -4.97 6.74 -0.86
CA GLY A 130 -3.73 7.04 -1.59
C GLY A 130 -2.45 6.55 -0.90
N ILE A 131 -2.56 5.71 0.12
CA ILE A 131 -1.42 5.18 0.88
C ILE A 131 -1.69 3.75 1.35
N ILE A 132 -0.74 2.86 1.11
CA ILE A 132 -0.78 1.47 1.57
C ILE A 132 0.04 1.40 2.86
N THR A 133 -0.59 0.94 3.94
CA THR A 133 0.08 0.75 5.22
C THR A 133 -0.13 -0.68 5.69
N GLY A 134 0.81 -1.22 6.44
CA GLY A 134 0.68 -2.59 6.95
C GLY A 134 1.95 -3.16 7.53
N ILE A 135 1.86 -4.38 8.03
CA ILE A 135 2.96 -5.04 8.74
C ILE A 135 3.37 -6.29 7.97
N GLY A 136 4.68 -6.47 7.79
CA GLY A 136 5.22 -7.70 7.24
C GLY A 136 6.70 -7.89 7.58
N PRO A 137 7.22 -9.12 7.49
CA PRO A 137 8.60 -9.42 7.86
C PRO A 137 9.59 -9.03 6.75
N VAL A 138 10.71 -8.45 7.15
CA VAL A 138 11.88 -8.17 6.32
C VAL A 138 13.11 -8.68 7.07
N HIS A 139 13.82 -9.64 6.50
CA HIS A 139 14.93 -10.34 7.13
C HIS A 139 14.59 -10.89 8.52
N GLY A 140 13.40 -11.50 8.65
CA GLY A 140 12.89 -12.09 9.89
C GLY A 140 12.35 -11.09 10.92
N ARG A 141 12.34 -9.78 10.62
CA ARG A 141 11.84 -8.74 11.52
C ARG A 141 10.55 -8.11 10.99
N LEU A 142 9.51 -8.04 11.83
CA LEU A 142 8.27 -7.35 11.48
C LEU A 142 8.52 -5.84 11.38
N CYS A 143 8.16 -5.27 10.23
CA CYS A 143 8.31 -3.85 9.93
C CYS A 143 6.95 -3.25 9.58
N MET A 144 6.75 -1.99 9.98
CA MET A 144 5.64 -1.17 9.51
C MET A 144 5.98 -0.56 8.16
N PHE A 145 5.17 -0.85 7.15
CA PHE A 145 5.26 -0.24 5.83
C PHE A 145 4.32 0.94 5.72
N VAL A 146 4.80 2.01 5.08
CA VAL A 146 3.99 3.16 4.68
C VAL A 146 4.38 3.55 3.26
N ALA A 147 3.53 3.20 2.28
CA ALA A 147 3.83 3.33 0.86
C ALA A 147 2.81 4.19 0.14
N ASN A 148 3.25 5.31 -0.45
CA ASN A 148 2.36 6.16 -1.23
C ASN A 148 1.95 5.47 -2.54
N ASP A 149 0.70 5.65 -2.95
CA ASP A 149 0.22 5.22 -4.25
C ASP A 149 0.22 6.40 -5.24
N PRO A 150 1.24 6.52 -6.12
CA PRO A 150 1.31 7.61 -7.10
C PRO A 150 0.20 7.52 -8.17
N THR A 151 -0.48 6.37 -8.29
CA THR A 151 -1.60 6.21 -9.23
C THR A 151 -2.86 6.92 -8.71
N THR A 152 -3.02 6.97 -7.39
CA THR A 152 -4.16 7.59 -6.72
C THR A 152 -3.88 9.07 -6.48
N LYS A 153 -4.43 9.94 -7.34
CA LYS A 153 -4.30 11.41 -7.25
C LYS A 153 -2.84 11.88 -7.13
N GLY A 154 -1.91 11.20 -7.79
CA GLY A 154 -0.48 11.51 -7.75
C GLY A 154 0.19 11.22 -6.39
N GLY A 155 -0.43 10.41 -5.53
CA GLY A 155 0.05 10.14 -4.18
C GLY A 155 -0.06 11.35 -3.25
N THR A 156 -0.96 12.29 -3.55
CA THR A 156 -1.16 13.50 -2.74
C THR A 156 -1.85 13.18 -1.42
N TYR A 157 -1.50 13.91 -0.36
CA TYR A 157 -2.06 13.73 0.97
C TYR A 157 -3.41 14.44 1.11
N TYR A 158 -4.47 13.64 1.22
CA TYR A 158 -5.78 14.06 1.70
C TYR A 158 -5.80 14.02 3.24
N PRO A 159 -6.80 14.64 3.89
CA PRO A 159 -6.95 14.54 5.34
C PRO A 159 -6.94 13.09 5.86
N LEU A 160 -7.61 12.18 5.16
CA LEU A 160 -7.58 10.75 5.50
C LEU A 160 -6.24 10.07 5.23
N THR A 161 -5.46 10.53 4.24
CA THR A 161 -4.11 10.03 4.00
C THR A 161 -3.22 10.34 5.20
N VAL A 162 -3.30 11.57 5.73
CA VAL A 162 -2.57 11.99 6.94
C VAL A 162 -2.98 11.11 8.12
N LYS A 163 -4.29 10.99 8.37
CA LYS A 163 -4.81 10.17 9.48
C LYS A 163 -4.36 8.71 9.39
N LYS A 164 -4.39 8.11 8.19
CA LYS A 164 -3.94 6.73 7.97
C LYS A 164 -2.42 6.57 8.18
N HIS A 165 -1.62 7.55 7.74
CA HIS A 165 -0.18 7.56 7.99
C HIS A 165 0.11 7.65 9.50
N LEU A 166 -0.52 8.60 10.21
CA LEU A 166 -0.33 8.75 11.66
C LEU A 166 -0.74 7.50 12.43
N ARG A 167 -1.85 6.86 12.04
CA ARG A 167 -2.27 5.59 12.66
C ARG A 167 -1.23 4.47 12.44
N ALA A 168 -0.57 4.42 11.29
CA ALA A 168 0.51 3.46 11.05
C ALA A 168 1.72 3.72 11.97
N GLN A 169 2.12 4.98 12.16
CA GLN A 169 3.19 5.34 13.09
C GLN A 169 2.83 5.08 14.55
N GLU A 170 1.57 5.29 14.94
CA GLU A 170 1.07 4.96 16.27
C GLU A 170 1.24 3.46 16.56
N ILE A 171 0.77 2.60 15.65
CA ILE A 171 0.96 1.14 15.76
C ILE A 171 2.45 0.77 15.79
N ALA A 172 3.27 1.40 14.94
CA ALA A 172 4.71 1.15 14.93
C ALA A 172 5.39 1.50 16.26
N SER A 173 5.00 2.62 16.87
CA SER A 173 5.51 3.08 18.16
C SER A 173 5.10 2.16 19.31
N GLU A 174 3.83 1.75 19.34
CA GLU A 174 3.27 0.84 20.35
C GLU A 174 3.89 -0.57 20.26
N CYS A 175 4.06 -1.09 19.05
CA CYS A 175 4.57 -2.43 18.79
C CYS A 175 6.09 -2.50 18.57
N LYS A 176 6.81 -1.36 18.66
CA LYS A 176 8.26 -1.25 18.41
C LYS A 176 8.70 -1.80 17.04
N LEU A 177 7.91 -1.50 16.01
CA LEU A 177 8.16 -1.94 14.64
C LEU A 177 9.05 -0.91 13.91
N PRO A 178 10.18 -1.31 13.31
CA PRO A 178 10.90 -0.45 12.38
C PRO A 178 9.98 0.03 11.26
N CYS A 179 10.12 1.30 10.87
CA CYS A 179 9.30 1.93 9.84
C CYS A 179 10.03 1.94 8.50
N ILE A 180 9.36 1.49 7.44
CA ILE A 180 9.83 1.57 6.05
C ILE A 180 8.86 2.45 5.26
N TYR A 181 9.34 3.64 4.90
CA TYR A 181 8.60 4.63 4.12
C TYR A 181 8.94 4.48 2.63
N LEU A 182 7.98 4.05 1.81
CA LEU A 182 8.12 4.01 0.36
C LEU A 182 7.52 5.29 -0.23
N VAL A 183 8.37 6.31 -0.34
CA VAL A 183 7.97 7.69 -0.60
C VAL A 183 7.82 7.94 -2.10
N ASP A 184 6.61 8.34 -2.50
CA ASP A 184 6.26 8.63 -3.89
C ASP A 184 5.01 9.51 -3.95
N SER A 185 5.16 10.78 -3.56
CA SER A 185 4.05 11.69 -3.31
C SER A 185 4.22 13.04 -4.01
N GLY A 186 3.13 13.51 -4.62
CA GLY A 186 3.01 14.85 -5.18
C GLY A 186 2.87 15.99 -4.15
N GLY A 187 2.84 15.69 -2.85
CA GLY A 187 2.67 16.68 -1.77
C GLY A 187 1.26 16.68 -1.16
N ALA A 188 0.85 17.80 -0.57
CA ALA A 188 -0.47 17.94 0.05
C ALA A 188 -1.58 18.20 -1.00
N ASN A 189 -2.80 17.75 -0.71
CA ASN A 189 -3.98 18.14 -1.48
C ASN A 189 -4.31 19.62 -1.19
N LEU A 190 -3.86 20.51 -2.09
CA LEU A 190 -3.98 21.96 -1.90
C LEU A 190 -5.41 22.47 -1.66
N PRO A 191 -6.45 21.97 -2.35
CA PRO A 191 -7.83 22.39 -2.09
C PRO A 191 -8.29 22.13 -0.63
N ARG A 192 -7.68 21.15 0.04
CA ARG A 192 -7.99 20.76 1.43
C ARG A 192 -6.83 21.05 2.38
N GLN A 193 -5.95 21.99 2.03
CA GLN A 193 -4.72 22.25 2.80
C GLN A 193 -4.98 22.57 4.28
N ALA A 194 -6.10 23.24 4.58
CA ALA A 194 -6.45 23.65 5.95
C ALA A 194 -6.71 22.44 6.88
N ASP A 195 -7.11 21.31 6.31
CA ASP A 195 -7.36 20.05 7.02
C ASP A 195 -6.16 19.09 6.96
N VAL A 196 -5.08 19.51 6.28
CA VAL A 196 -3.89 18.68 6.03
C VAL A 196 -2.67 19.26 6.72
N PHE A 197 -2.56 20.58 6.90
CA PHE A 197 -1.32 21.26 7.30
C PHE A 197 -1.26 21.72 8.76
N PRO A 198 -2.19 22.55 9.27
CA PRO A 198 -1.91 23.43 10.41
C PRO A 198 -2.02 22.78 11.79
N ASP A 199 -2.86 21.75 11.97
CA ASP A 199 -3.21 21.28 13.32
C ASP A 199 -2.21 20.26 13.93
N ARG A 200 -2.32 20.01 15.23
CA ARG A 200 -1.45 19.11 16.00
C ARG A 200 -1.35 17.70 15.43
N ASP A 201 -2.44 17.20 14.87
CA ASP A 201 -2.56 15.84 14.30
C ASP A 201 -2.65 15.89 12.76
N ASN A 202 -2.04 16.93 12.16
CA ASN A 202 -1.91 17.10 10.71
C ASN A 202 -0.51 16.69 10.23
N PHE A 203 -0.17 17.00 8.97
CA PHE A 203 0.99 16.48 8.25
C PHE A 203 2.32 16.63 9.00
N GLY A 204 2.52 17.74 9.73
CA GLY A 204 3.72 17.97 10.53
C GLY A 204 3.94 16.94 11.65
N ARG A 205 2.88 16.30 12.14
CA ARG A 205 2.95 15.28 13.19
C ARG A 205 3.71 14.02 12.75
N ILE A 206 3.74 13.76 11.43
CA ILE A 206 4.50 12.63 10.86
C ILE A 206 5.98 12.76 11.23
N PHE A 207 6.54 13.98 11.11
CA PHE A 207 7.95 14.25 11.37
C PHE A 207 8.27 14.22 12.86
N TYR A 208 7.36 14.76 13.68
CA TYR A 208 7.48 14.68 15.14
C TYR A 208 7.53 13.22 15.60
N ASN A 209 6.60 12.38 15.11
CA ASN A 209 6.56 10.96 15.45
C ASN A 209 7.81 10.23 14.96
N GLN A 210 8.29 10.54 13.75
CA GLN A 210 9.49 9.94 13.18
C GLN A 210 10.73 10.23 14.04
N ALA A 211 10.94 11.50 14.42
CA ALA A 211 12.04 11.88 15.31
C ALA A 211 11.92 11.22 16.69
N LYS A 212 10.71 11.18 17.25
CA LYS A 212 10.47 10.55 18.55
C LYS A 212 10.76 9.04 18.51
N MET A 213 10.24 8.33 17.51
CA MET A 213 10.50 6.90 17.33
C MET A 213 11.98 6.60 17.11
N SER A 214 12.69 7.40 16.32
CA SER A 214 14.15 7.28 16.15
C SER A 214 14.88 7.44 17.49
N SER A 215 14.56 8.47 18.28
CA SER A 215 15.15 8.65 19.63
C SER A 215 14.82 7.51 20.61
N ASP A 216 13.70 6.83 20.42
CA ASP A 216 13.29 5.67 21.22
C ASP A 216 13.90 4.35 20.69
N GLY A 217 14.81 4.42 19.71
CA GLY A 217 15.53 3.28 19.13
C GLY A 217 14.71 2.46 18.13
N ILE A 218 13.63 3.01 17.58
CA ILE A 218 12.82 2.38 16.53
C ILE A 218 13.31 2.90 15.17
N PRO A 219 13.96 2.06 14.33
CA PRO A 219 14.57 2.54 13.09
C PRO A 219 13.56 3.14 12.10
N GLN A 220 13.95 4.24 11.48
CA GLN A 220 13.18 4.97 10.47
C GLN A 220 13.93 4.91 9.12
N ILE A 221 13.40 4.17 8.16
CA ILE A 221 14.04 3.95 6.84
C ILE A 221 13.16 4.57 5.75
N ALA A 222 13.74 5.40 4.90
CA ALA A 222 13.04 6.00 3.76
C ALA A 222 13.61 5.51 2.42
N VAL A 223 12.72 5.13 1.52
CA VAL A 223 13.04 4.76 0.13
C VAL A 223 12.28 5.70 -0.80
N VAL A 224 13.00 6.62 -1.43
CA VAL A 224 12.44 7.62 -2.35
C VAL A 224 12.38 7.05 -3.76
N LEU A 225 11.17 6.73 -4.18
CA LEU A 225 10.86 6.00 -5.42
C LEU A 225 10.29 6.91 -6.51
N GLY A 226 10.07 8.19 -6.20
CA GLY A 226 9.53 9.17 -7.12
C GLY A 226 9.61 10.58 -6.57
N SER A 227 8.59 11.39 -6.85
CA SER A 227 8.52 12.76 -6.36
C SER A 227 8.40 12.79 -4.84
N CYS A 228 9.12 13.72 -4.22
CA CYS A 228 9.11 13.99 -2.80
C CYS A 228 9.28 15.50 -2.60
N THR A 229 8.16 16.22 -2.56
CA THR A 229 8.13 17.68 -2.58
C THR A 229 7.63 18.31 -1.29
N ALA A 230 8.16 19.48 -0.95
CA ALA A 230 7.74 20.31 0.17
C ALA A 230 7.71 19.53 1.48
N GLY A 231 6.56 19.42 2.15
CA GLY A 231 6.46 18.68 3.41
C GLY A 231 6.94 17.23 3.27
N GLY A 232 6.68 16.56 2.14
CA GLY A 232 7.09 15.16 1.95
C GLY A 232 8.61 14.97 2.03
N ALA A 233 9.39 16.02 1.72
CA ALA A 233 10.85 15.99 1.74
C ALA A 233 11.44 15.76 3.15
N TYR A 234 10.69 16.06 4.21
CA TYR A 234 11.13 15.80 5.58
C TYR A 234 11.13 14.33 5.94
N ILE A 235 10.33 13.48 5.29
CA ILE A 235 10.32 12.03 5.55
C ILE A 235 11.71 11.42 5.30
N PRO A 236 12.32 11.54 4.11
CA PRO A 236 13.69 11.05 3.92
C PRO A 236 14.73 11.89 4.67
N ALA A 237 14.56 13.21 4.79
CA ALA A 237 15.55 14.05 5.47
C ALA A 237 15.69 13.76 6.98
N MET A 238 14.64 13.25 7.61
CA MET A 238 14.62 12.90 9.04
C MET A 238 14.70 11.38 9.29
N ALA A 239 14.90 10.58 8.25
CA ALA A 239 15.05 9.13 8.39
C ALA A 239 16.48 8.81 8.85
N ASP A 240 16.65 7.72 9.61
CA ASP A 240 17.97 7.25 10.03
C ASP A 240 18.78 6.82 8.80
N GLU A 241 18.10 6.18 7.83
CA GLU A 241 18.66 5.83 6.53
C GLU A 241 17.73 6.21 5.38
N SER A 242 18.32 6.70 4.30
CA SER A 242 17.61 7.14 3.10
C SER A 242 18.22 6.56 1.82
N VAL A 243 17.38 5.90 1.03
CA VAL A 243 17.72 5.37 -0.30
C VAL A 243 16.96 6.15 -1.36
N ILE A 244 17.63 6.60 -2.41
CA ILE A 244 17.02 7.36 -3.50
C ILE A 244 17.25 6.63 -4.83
N VAL A 245 16.18 6.30 -5.55
CA VAL A 245 16.28 5.62 -6.84
C VAL A 245 16.74 6.60 -7.92
N LYS A 246 17.95 6.41 -8.44
CA LYS A 246 18.49 7.23 -9.53
C LYS A 246 17.54 7.32 -10.72
N GLY A 247 17.32 8.53 -11.23
CA GLY A 247 16.46 8.80 -12.39
C GLY A 247 14.97 8.93 -12.09
N ASN A 248 14.50 8.43 -10.95
CA ASN A 248 13.09 8.51 -10.54
C ASN A 248 12.88 9.33 -9.25
N GLY A 249 13.70 9.06 -8.22
CA GLY A 249 13.62 9.68 -6.92
C GLY A 249 14.11 11.12 -6.94
N THR A 250 13.30 12.05 -6.44
CA THR A 250 13.66 13.46 -6.35
C THR A 250 13.16 14.06 -5.04
N ILE A 251 14.02 14.75 -4.31
CA ILE A 251 13.70 15.42 -3.04
C ILE A 251 13.89 16.93 -3.21
N PHE A 252 12.87 17.73 -2.90
CA PHE A 252 12.99 19.19 -2.93
C PHE A 252 11.98 19.87 -2.00
N LEU A 253 12.42 20.89 -1.26
CA LEU A 253 11.53 21.74 -0.45
C LEU A 253 10.59 22.58 -1.32
N ALA A 254 11.05 22.98 -2.51
CA ALA A 254 10.23 23.66 -3.52
C ALA A 254 10.50 23.01 -4.88
N GLY A 255 9.45 22.46 -5.50
CA GLY A 255 9.57 21.86 -6.84
C GLY A 255 9.87 22.90 -7.93
N PRO A 256 10.32 22.46 -9.12
CA PRO A 256 10.65 23.35 -10.23
C PRO A 256 9.57 24.39 -10.59
N PRO A 257 8.25 24.09 -10.54
CA PRO A 257 7.23 25.11 -10.77
C PRO A 257 7.28 26.27 -9.76
N LEU A 258 7.51 25.99 -8.47
CA LEU A 258 7.59 27.02 -7.42
C LEU A 258 8.88 27.83 -7.53
N VAL A 259 10.00 27.18 -7.88
CA VAL A 259 11.29 27.86 -8.08
C VAL A 259 11.21 28.82 -9.27
N LYS A 260 10.55 28.42 -10.37
CA LYS A 260 10.33 29.30 -11.52
C LYS A 260 9.56 30.56 -11.13
N VAL A 261 8.47 30.43 -10.36
CA VAL A 261 7.67 31.61 -9.93
C VAL A 261 8.48 32.55 -9.02
N ARG A 262 9.31 32.02 -8.12
CA ARG A 262 10.19 32.81 -7.24
C ARG A 262 11.28 33.57 -8.02
N ILE A 263 11.87 32.94 -9.04
CA ILE A 263 12.91 33.55 -9.87
C ILE A 263 12.32 34.63 -10.79
N PHE A 264 11.12 34.43 -11.35
CA PHE A 264 10.47 35.44 -12.20
C PHE A 264 10.07 36.73 -11.46
N TRP A 265 9.87 36.68 -10.14
CA TRP A 265 9.56 37.86 -9.33
C TRP A 265 10.80 38.69 -8.95
N ASN A 266 12.01 38.13 -9.06
CA ASN A 266 13.28 38.83 -8.82
C ASN A 266 14.15 38.79 -10.10
N HIS A 267 13.85 39.72 -11.02
CA HIS A 267 14.63 40.07 -12.23
C HIS A 267 14.66 39.05 -13.38
N PHE A 268 14.58 39.59 -14.61
CA PHE A 268 14.69 38.89 -15.89
C PHE A 268 15.89 37.93 -15.94
N VAL A 269 15.63 36.64 -16.17
CA VAL A 269 16.65 35.64 -16.53
C VAL A 269 16.26 35.00 -17.87
N TYR A 270 17.16 35.04 -18.85
CA TYR A 270 16.99 34.38 -20.14
C TYR A 270 17.36 32.88 -20.03
N PHE A 271 16.57 32.04 -20.69
CA PHE A 271 16.84 30.60 -20.84
C PHE A 271 17.56 30.33 -22.15
N LEU A 272 18.64 29.54 -22.11
CA LEU A 272 19.24 28.90 -23.28
C LEU A 272 19.50 27.43 -22.93
N ASN A 273 18.80 26.53 -23.64
CA ASN A 273 18.93 25.06 -23.56
C ASN A 273 18.88 24.45 -22.14
N ASP A 274 17.81 24.74 -21.39
CA ASP A 274 17.42 24.03 -20.15
C ASP A 274 18.48 23.92 -19.03
N LYS A 275 19.51 24.77 -19.03
CA LYS A 275 20.48 24.88 -17.93
C LYS A 275 20.38 26.26 -17.27
N ILE A 276 20.30 26.27 -15.94
CA ILE A 276 20.31 27.49 -15.13
C ILE A 276 21.74 28.06 -15.13
N LEU A 277 21.92 29.26 -15.68
CA LEU A 277 23.10 30.09 -15.48
C LEU A 277 22.81 31.06 -14.32
N VAL A 278 23.42 30.82 -13.15
CA VAL A 278 23.36 31.78 -12.03
C VAL A 278 24.40 32.87 -12.27
N SER A 279 23.96 34.11 -12.48
CA SER A 279 24.82 35.30 -12.40
C SER A 279 24.83 35.82 -10.96
N LYS A 280 26.02 36.15 -10.45
CA LYS A 280 26.27 36.72 -9.11
C LYS A 280 25.36 37.93 -8.84
N SER A 281 24.58 37.89 -7.77
CA SER A 281 24.01 39.10 -7.17
C SER A 281 25.09 39.86 -6.41
N LEU A 282 25.35 41.12 -6.81
CA LEU A 282 25.94 42.10 -5.92
C LEU A 282 24.95 42.35 -4.77
N ILE A 283 25.46 42.24 -3.54
CA ILE A 283 24.82 42.70 -2.32
C ILE A 283 25.13 44.19 -2.21
N TYR A 284 24.09 45.02 -2.22
CA TYR A 284 23.96 46.23 -1.40
C TYR A 284 22.50 46.34 -0.96
#